data_AF-A0A920CRI5-F1
#
_entry.id   AF-A0A920CRI5-F1
#
_cell.length_a   1.000
_cell.length_b   1.000
_cell.length_c   1.000
_cell.angle_alpha   90.00
_cell.angle_beta   90.00
_cell.angle_gamma   90.00
#
_symmetry.space_group_name_H-M   'P 1'
#
loop_
_entity.id
_entity.type
_entity.pdbx_description
1 polymer ?
#
loop_
_entity_poly.entity_id
_entity_poly.type
_entity_poly.pdbx_seq_one_letter_code
_entity_poly.pdbx_strand_id
1 'polypeptide(L)'
;MNAPLHPLIVHFPIALLSLAAIFQILALWRPRLFNLPASGLLVLGFISGIFAYLTGDGGEHYAKNVFGATESMIHKHEDIAFYALLVFGVLLALKVLIGLPWIKGHFAKAIRWIMPLLPVISLAGLVLIYYTGHFGGQIIYHAGTDAIGQTLK
;
A
#
# COMPACT_ATOMS: atom_id res chain seq x y z
N MET A 1 -26.72 8.39 8.30
CA MET A 1 -25.56 8.42 7.38
C MET A 1 -24.65 7.27 7.78
N ASN A 2 -24.59 6.20 7.00
CA ASN A 2 -23.71 5.08 7.31
C ASN A 2 -22.30 5.49 6.91
N ALA A 3 -21.35 5.45 7.85
CA ALA A 3 -19.94 5.67 7.50
C ALA A 3 -19.51 4.57 6.51
N PRO A 4 -18.85 4.92 5.40
CA PRO A 4 -18.37 3.92 4.46
C PRO A 4 -17.39 2.99 5.17
N LEU A 5 -17.41 1.71 4.81
CA LEU A 5 -16.49 0.71 5.37
C LEU A 5 -15.03 1.03 5.04
N HIS A 6 -14.78 1.67 3.91
CA HIS A 6 -13.45 1.91 3.37
C HIS A 6 -12.53 2.69 4.33
N PRO A 7 -12.89 3.89 4.87
CA PRO A 7 -12.09 4.58 5.87
C PRO A 7 -11.76 3.75 7.13
N LEU A 8 -12.61 2.79 7.52
CA LEU A 8 -12.29 1.91 8.64
C LEU A 8 -11.20 0.88 8.26
N ILE A 9 -11.29 0.35 7.04
CA ILE A 9 -10.41 -0.74 6.58
C ILE A 9 -9.04 -0.22 6.14
N VAL A 10 -8.94 0.97 5.53
CA VAL A 10 -7.67 1.50 4.98
C VAL A 10 -6.55 1.68 6.01
N HIS A 11 -6.87 1.82 7.30
CA HIS A 11 -5.86 1.96 8.35
C HIS A 11 -5.03 0.68 8.54
N PHE A 12 -5.62 -0.49 8.30
CA PHE A 12 -4.93 -1.76 8.43
C PHE A 12 -3.80 -1.94 7.41
N PRO A 13 -4.02 -1.82 6.08
CA PRO A 13 -2.94 -1.93 5.12
C PRO A 13 -1.89 -0.82 5.31
N ILE A 14 -2.30 0.42 5.64
CA ILE A 14 -1.35 1.51 5.91
C ILE A 14 -0.38 1.11 7.03
N ALA A 15 -0.89 0.70 8.19
CA ALA A 15 -0.04 0.35 9.33
C ALA A 15 0.78 -0.93 9.06
N LEU A 16 0.14 -1.99 8.58
CA LEU A 16 0.77 -3.30 8.41
C LEU A 16 1.83 -3.29 7.30
N LEU A 17 1.53 -2.69 6.13
CA LEU A 17 2.48 -2.62 5.02
C LEU A 17 3.64 -1.67 5.31
N SER A 18 3.38 -0.55 6.00
CA SER A 18 4.46 0.35 6.45
C SER A 18 5.42 -0.36 7.41
N LEU A 19 4.88 -1.07 8.40
CA LEU A 19 5.70 -1.82 9.36
C LEU A 19 6.41 -3.00 8.67
N ALA A 20 5.77 -3.67 7.72
CA ALA A 20 6.40 -4.73 6.92
C ALA A 20 7.60 -4.19 6.13
N ALA A 21 7.47 -3.01 5.50
CA ALA A 21 8.54 -2.37 4.75
C ALA A 21 9.69 -1.95 5.67
N ILE A 22 9.39 -1.32 6.81
CA ILE A 22 10.41 -0.93 7.81
C ILE A 22 11.16 -2.17 8.31
N PHE A 23 10.44 -3.23 8.67
CA PHE A 23 11.08 -4.47 9.16
C PHE A 23 11.89 -5.17 8.07
N GLN A 24 11.43 -5.13 6.81
CA GLN A 24 12.19 -5.66 5.68
C GLN A 24 13.51 -4.91 5.48
N ILE A 25 13.54 -3.60 5.72
CA ILE A 25 14.76 -2.78 5.69
C ILE A 25 15.64 -3.11 6.90
N LEU A 26 15.08 -3.17 8.12
CA LEU A 26 15.83 -3.51 9.34
C LEU A 26 16.44 -4.92 9.30
N ALA A 27 15.85 -5.84 8.54
CA ALA A 27 16.37 -7.17 8.31
C ALA A 27 17.74 -7.18 7.60
N LEU A 28 18.16 -6.08 6.97
CA LEU A 28 19.52 -5.94 6.42
C LEU A 28 20.60 -6.06 7.50
N TRP A 29 20.34 -5.52 8.69
CA TRP A 29 21.28 -5.55 9.82
C TRP A 29 21.01 -6.71 10.78
N ARG A 30 19.74 -7.06 11.00
CA ARG A 30 19.33 -8.08 11.98
C ARG A 30 18.31 -9.06 11.37
N PRO A 31 18.71 -9.86 10.36
CA PRO A 31 17.78 -10.71 9.60
C PRO A 31 17.05 -11.74 10.47
N ARG A 32 17.71 -12.28 11.51
CA ARG A 32 17.12 -13.26 12.43
C ARG A 32 15.95 -12.69 13.25
N LEU A 33 15.93 -11.38 13.50
CA LEU A 33 14.88 -10.72 14.28
C LEU A 33 13.74 -10.25 13.39
N PHE A 34 14.04 -9.69 12.21
CA PHE A 34 13.04 -8.97 11.43
C PHE A 34 12.47 -9.73 10.23
N ASN A 35 13.11 -10.78 9.70
CA ASN A 35 12.63 -11.46 8.49
C ASN A 35 11.24 -12.10 8.65
N LEU A 36 11.01 -12.80 9.77
CA LEU A 36 9.73 -13.47 10.01
C LEU A 36 8.61 -12.45 10.27
N PRO A 37 8.77 -11.48 11.20
CA PRO A 37 7.80 -10.40 11.37
C PRO A 37 7.50 -9.62 10.08
N ALA A 38 8.52 -9.25 9.31
CA ALA A 38 8.34 -8.54 8.03
C ALA A 38 7.48 -9.33 7.06
N SER A 39 7.66 -10.66 6.99
CA SER A 39 6.88 -11.53 6.09
C SER A 39 5.44 -11.69 6.56
N GLY A 40 5.22 -11.87 7.88
CA GLY A 40 3.87 -11.96 8.44
C GLY A 40 3.07 -10.68 8.26
N LEU A 41 3.68 -9.53 8.56
CA LEU A 41 3.08 -8.21 8.36
C LEU A 41 2.76 -7.94 6.89
N LEU A 42 3.66 -8.35 5.98
CA LEU A 42 3.43 -8.20 4.53
C LEU A 42 2.20 -8.99 4.08
N VAL A 43 2.06 -10.24 4.52
CA VAL A 43 0.89 -11.08 4.17
C VAL A 43 -0.40 -10.47 4.70
N LEU A 44 -0.43 -10.12 5.99
CA LEU A 44 -1.62 -9.55 6.61
C LEU A 44 -1.98 -8.18 6.01
N GLY A 45 -0.98 -7.34 5.77
CA GLY A 45 -1.14 -6.03 5.15
C GLY A 45 -1.60 -6.11 3.70
N PHE A 46 -1.12 -7.10 2.94
CA PHE A 46 -1.54 -7.30 1.55
C PHE A 46 -3.00 -7.77 1.48
N ILE A 47 -3.39 -8.72 2.33
CA ILE A 47 -4.78 -9.19 2.42
C ILE A 47 -5.71 -8.04 2.81
N SER A 48 -5.38 -7.25 3.84
CA SER A 48 -6.19 -6.10 4.22
C SER A 48 -6.21 -5.01 3.14
N GLY A 49 -5.13 -4.87 2.36
CA GLY A 49 -5.08 -4.00 1.18
C GLY A 49 -6.07 -4.39 0.09
N ILE A 50 -6.24 -5.69 -0.16
CA ILE A 50 -7.27 -6.19 -1.09
C ILE A 50 -8.67 -5.81 -0.58
N PHE A 51 -8.96 -6.00 0.71
CA PHE A 51 -10.25 -5.60 1.28
C PHE A 51 -10.48 -4.09 1.23
N ALA A 52 -9.43 -3.28 1.44
CA ALA A 52 -9.52 -1.83 1.29
C ALA A 52 -9.86 -1.44 -0.15
N TYR A 53 -9.20 -2.07 -1.14
CA TYR A 53 -9.47 -1.85 -2.57
C TYR A 53 -10.92 -2.23 -2.92
N LEU A 54 -11.38 -3.42 -2.51
CA LEU A 54 -12.75 -3.89 -2.80
C LEU A 54 -13.85 -3.04 -2.17
N THR A 55 -13.54 -2.28 -1.13
CA THR A 55 -14.51 -1.37 -0.48
C THR A 55 -14.41 0.07 -0.99
N GLY A 56 -13.49 0.36 -1.92
CA GLY A 56 -13.16 1.68 -2.46
C GLY A 56 -14.36 2.46 -3.02
N ASP A 57 -15.18 1.83 -3.85
CA ASP A 57 -16.36 2.45 -4.49
C ASP A 57 -17.31 3.09 -3.46
N GLY A 58 -17.51 2.43 -2.32
CA GLY A 58 -18.32 2.96 -1.22
C GLY A 58 -17.70 4.23 -0.59
N GLY A 59 -16.37 4.31 -0.56
CA GLY A 59 -15.62 5.49 -0.14
C GLY A 59 -15.71 6.63 -1.16
N GLU A 60 -15.67 6.34 -2.45
CA GLU A 60 -15.78 7.34 -3.52
C GLU A 60 -17.11 8.09 -3.46
N HIS A 61 -18.24 7.37 -3.43
CA HIS A 61 -19.55 7.99 -3.35
C HIS A 61 -19.71 8.88 -2.11
N TYR A 62 -19.16 8.43 -0.98
CA TYR A 62 -19.16 9.23 0.24
C TYR A 62 -18.30 10.49 0.08
N ALA A 63 -17.11 10.38 -0.50
CA ALA A 63 -16.20 11.50 -0.72
C ALA A 63 -16.80 12.58 -1.63
N LYS A 64 -17.45 12.17 -2.73
CA LYS A 64 -18.15 13.10 -3.65
C LYS A 64 -19.28 13.84 -2.93
N ASN A 65 -20.13 13.11 -2.20
CA ASN A 65 -21.35 13.67 -1.60
C ASN A 65 -21.12 14.45 -0.31
N VAL A 66 -20.12 14.07 0.49
CA VAL A 66 -19.87 14.66 1.82
C VAL A 66 -18.76 15.69 1.79
N PHE A 67 -17.67 15.43 1.06
CA PHE A 67 -16.52 16.34 1.00
C PHE A 67 -16.49 17.21 -0.26
N GLY A 68 -17.37 16.95 -1.24
CA GLY A 68 -17.35 17.65 -2.52
C GLY A 68 -16.12 17.32 -3.37
N ALA A 69 -15.54 16.12 -3.18
CA ALA A 69 -14.32 15.72 -3.87
C ALA A 69 -14.56 15.54 -5.37
N THR A 70 -13.63 16.05 -6.19
CA THR A 70 -13.66 15.86 -7.64
C THR A 70 -13.18 14.46 -8.01
N GLU A 71 -13.60 13.95 -9.17
CA GLU A 71 -13.13 12.65 -9.68
C GLU A 71 -11.61 12.58 -9.80
N SER A 72 -10.97 13.68 -10.23
CA SER A 72 -9.52 13.74 -10.35
C SER A 72 -8.80 13.51 -9.01
N MET A 73 -9.34 14.00 -7.89
CA MET A 73 -8.73 13.79 -6.58
C MET A 73 -8.86 12.34 -6.13
N ILE A 74 -10.03 11.74 -6.37
CA ILE A 74 -10.32 10.35 -6.00
C ILE A 74 -9.46 9.41 -6.84
N HIS A 75 -9.44 9.57 -8.17
CA HIS A 75 -8.61 8.74 -9.06
C HIS A 75 -7.13 8.83 -8.71
N LYS A 76 -6.59 10.01 -8.36
CA LYS A 76 -5.19 10.13 -7.91
C LYS A 76 -4.90 9.31 -6.65
N HIS A 77 -5.82 9.31 -5.68
CA HIS A 77 -5.67 8.50 -4.47
C HIS A 77 -5.74 7.00 -4.81
N GLU A 78 -6.72 6.62 -5.63
CA GLU A 78 -6.97 5.24 -6.05
C GLU A 78 -5.80 4.66 -6.85
N ASP A 79 -5.32 5.37 -7.87
CA ASP A 79 -4.20 4.94 -8.72
C ASP A 79 -2.94 4.65 -7.89
N ILE A 80 -2.61 5.57 -6.97
CA ILE A 80 -1.43 5.42 -6.12
C ILE A 80 -1.64 4.29 -5.10
N ALA A 81 -2.85 4.13 -4.55
CA ALA A 81 -3.18 2.99 -3.70
C ALA A 81 -3.07 1.65 -4.44
N PHE A 82 -3.51 1.61 -5.70
CA PHE A 82 -3.41 0.44 -6.56
C PHE A 82 -1.95 0.10 -6.88
N TYR A 83 -1.12 1.09 -7.22
CA TYR A 83 0.31 0.89 -7.40
C TYR A 83 0.99 0.41 -6.12
N ALA A 84 0.61 0.93 -4.95
CA ALA A 84 1.11 0.42 -3.68
C ALA A 84 0.77 -1.07 -3.51
N LEU A 85 -0.48 -1.45 -3.76
CA LEU A 85 -0.94 -2.83 -3.68
C LEU A 85 -0.17 -3.74 -4.64
N LEU A 86 0.03 -3.31 -5.90
CA LEU A 86 0.81 -4.05 -6.88
C LEU A 86 2.27 -4.25 -6.44
N VAL A 87 2.93 -3.19 -5.95
CA VAL A 87 4.33 -3.27 -5.50
C VAL A 87 4.48 -4.24 -4.32
N PHE A 88 3.58 -4.18 -3.34
CA PHE A 88 3.59 -5.13 -2.22
C PHE A 88 3.19 -6.55 -2.65
N GLY A 89 2.32 -6.69 -3.64
CA GLY A 89 1.97 -7.97 -4.25
C GLY A 89 3.15 -8.62 -4.95
N VAL A 90 3.91 -7.86 -5.75
CA VAL A 90 5.16 -8.33 -6.38
C VAL A 90 6.19 -8.72 -5.32
N LEU A 91 6.36 -7.90 -4.28
CA LEU A 91 7.26 -8.22 -3.17
C LEU A 91 6.87 -9.54 -2.49
N LEU A 92 5.57 -9.72 -2.21
CA LEU A 92 5.05 -10.94 -1.60
C LEU A 92 5.28 -12.15 -2.51
N ALA A 93 4.95 -12.05 -3.80
CA ALA A 93 5.17 -13.10 -4.78
C ALA A 93 6.65 -13.52 -4.86
N LEU A 94 7.58 -12.55 -4.91
CA LEU A 94 9.01 -12.82 -4.89
C LEU A 94 9.46 -13.53 -3.61
N LYS A 95 8.98 -13.11 -2.44
CA LYS A 95 9.32 -13.75 -1.16
C LYS A 95 8.78 -15.18 -1.07
N VAL A 96 7.56 -15.41 -1.57
CA VAL A 96 7.00 -16.76 -1.67
C VAL A 96 7.85 -17.61 -2.61
N LEU A 97 8.14 -17.11 -3.83
CA LEU A 97 8.91 -17.82 -4.86
C LEU A 97 10.32 -18.21 -4.37
N ILE A 98 11.05 -17.25 -3.79
CA ILE A 98 12.37 -17.47 -3.20
C ILE A 98 12.29 -18.39 -1.98
N GLY A 99 11.13 -18.44 -1.32
CA GLY A 99 10.85 -19.30 -0.16
C GLY A 99 10.79 -20.79 -0.49
N LEU A 100 10.37 -21.17 -1.70
CA LEU A 100 10.16 -22.57 -2.09
C LEU A 100 11.47 -23.39 -2.05
N PRO A 101 11.49 -24.59 -1.44
CA PRO A 101 12.69 -25.42 -1.33
C PRO A 101 13.33 -25.74 -2.68
N TRP A 102 12.51 -26.05 -3.69
CA TRP A 102 12.98 -26.37 -5.05
C TRP A 102 13.69 -25.17 -5.71
N ILE A 103 13.11 -23.96 -5.60
CA ILE A 103 13.72 -22.73 -6.14
C ILE A 103 15.02 -22.39 -5.40
N LYS A 104 15.05 -22.52 -4.07
CA LYS A 104 16.26 -22.29 -3.27
C LYS A 104 17.42 -23.19 -3.67
N GLY A 105 17.14 -24.48 -3.90
CA GLY A 105 18.16 -25.46 -4.29
C GLY A 105 18.72 -25.21 -5.70
N HIS A 106 17.84 -24.98 -6.68
CA HIS A 106 18.24 -24.87 -8.09
C HIS A 106 18.76 -23.48 -8.48
N PHE A 107 18.30 -22.41 -7.83
CA PHE A 107 18.57 -21.02 -8.24
C PHE A 107 19.29 -20.19 -7.17
N ALA A 108 20.03 -20.83 -6.26
CA ALA A 108 20.73 -20.16 -5.16
C ALA A 108 21.58 -18.95 -5.59
N LYS A 109 22.27 -19.04 -6.73
CA LYS A 109 23.07 -17.93 -7.27
C LYS A 109 22.19 -16.73 -7.68
N ALA A 110 21.09 -16.96 -8.39
CA ALA A 110 20.16 -15.92 -8.80
C ALA A 110 19.47 -15.26 -7.60
N ILE A 111 19.07 -16.06 -6.60
CA ILE A 111 18.48 -15.55 -5.35
C ILE A 111 19.43 -14.59 -4.65
N ARG A 112 20.73 -14.89 -4.58
CA ARG A 112 21.73 -14.00 -3.98
C ARG A 112 21.79 -12.63 -4.66
N TRP A 113 21.58 -12.56 -5.97
CA TRP A 113 21.53 -11.30 -6.72
C TRP A 113 20.21 -10.55 -6.54
N ILE A 114 19.10 -11.26 -6.35
CA ILE A 114 17.75 -10.66 -6.17
C ILE A 114 17.50 -10.22 -4.72
N MET A 115 18.08 -10.87 -3.72
CA MET A 115 17.90 -10.52 -2.31
C MET A 115 18.03 -9.03 -1.97
N PRO A 116 19.05 -8.28 -2.44
CA PRO A 116 19.17 -6.85 -2.16
C PRO A 116 18.06 -6.00 -2.81
N LEU A 117 17.33 -6.52 -3.80
CA LEU A 117 16.22 -5.81 -4.44
C LEU A 117 14.96 -5.79 -3.56
N LEU A 118 14.76 -6.79 -2.68
CA LEU A 118 13.58 -6.87 -1.81
C LEU A 118 13.39 -5.61 -0.92
N PRO A 119 14.41 -5.11 -0.18
CA PRO A 119 14.26 -3.88 0.60
C PRO A 119 14.06 -2.64 -0.28
N VAL A 120 14.58 -2.61 -1.51
CA VAL A 120 14.34 -1.51 -2.46
C VAL A 120 12.88 -1.47 -2.89
N ILE A 121 12.30 -2.64 -3.22
CA ILE A 121 10.87 -2.77 -3.54
C ILE A 121 10.02 -2.38 -2.31
N SER A 122 10.39 -2.81 -1.11
CA SER A 122 9.71 -2.39 0.13
C SER A 122 9.75 -0.87 0.34
N LEU A 123 10.88 -0.23 0.08
CA LEU A 123 11.01 1.21 0.19
C LEU A 123 10.11 1.94 -0.82
N ALA A 124 10.06 1.45 -2.07
CA ALA A 124 9.14 1.98 -3.07
C ALA A 124 7.68 1.84 -2.62
N GLY A 125 7.29 0.69 -2.07
CA GLY A 125 5.96 0.48 -1.50
C GLY A 125 5.64 1.44 -0.35
N LEU A 126 6.60 1.70 0.54
CA LEU A 126 6.45 2.65 1.65
C LEU A 126 6.23 4.09 1.15
N VAL A 127 6.96 4.50 0.10
CA VAL A 127 6.78 5.81 -0.54
C VAL A 127 5.39 5.92 -1.17
N LEU A 128 4.91 4.86 -1.83
CA LEU A 128 3.56 4.85 -2.40
C LEU A 128 2.48 4.96 -1.32
N ILE A 129 2.61 4.25 -0.18
CA ILE A 129 1.69 4.38 0.96
C ILE A 129 1.65 5.81 1.50
N TYR A 130 2.81 6.47 1.60
CA TYR A 130 2.87 7.88 1.99
C TYR A 130 2.05 8.76 1.04
N TYR A 131 2.22 8.59 -0.28
CA TYR A 131 1.46 9.36 -1.26
C TYR A 131 -0.04 9.01 -1.27
N THR A 132 -0.41 7.74 -1.10
CA THR A 132 -1.80 7.32 -0.92
C THR A 132 -2.44 8.09 0.25
N GLY A 133 -1.76 8.15 1.40
CA GLY A 133 -2.22 8.90 2.57
C GLY A 133 -2.29 10.41 2.30
N HIS A 134 -1.31 10.97 1.59
CA HIS A 134 -1.30 12.38 1.21
C HIS A 134 -2.52 12.75 0.35
N PHE A 135 -2.79 12.01 -0.72
CA PHE A 135 -3.96 12.25 -1.58
C PHE A 135 -5.28 11.95 -0.86
N GLY A 136 -5.32 10.96 0.02
CA GLY A 136 -6.48 10.71 0.88
C GLY A 136 -6.78 11.89 1.81
N GLY A 137 -5.75 12.53 2.35
CA GLY A 137 -5.89 13.77 3.13
C GLY A 137 -6.39 14.95 2.28
N GLN A 138 -5.93 15.08 1.04
CA GLN A 138 -6.43 16.14 0.14
C GLN A 138 -7.93 16.01 -0.14
N ILE A 139 -8.44 14.79 -0.32
CA ILE A 139 -9.88 14.53 -0.50
C ILE A 139 -10.70 15.10 0.67
N ILE A 140 -10.19 15.00 1.90
CA ILE A 140 -10.90 15.46 3.09
C ILE A 140 -10.73 16.97 3.31
N TYR A 141 -9.50 17.50 3.16
CA TYR A 141 -9.16 18.85 3.60
C TYR A 141 -9.23 19.93 2.49
N HIS A 142 -9.15 19.56 1.21
CA HIS A 142 -9.01 20.52 0.10
C HIS A 142 -10.11 20.40 -0.98
N ALA A 143 -10.95 19.36 -0.93
CA ALA A 143 -12.01 19.14 -1.91
C ALA A 143 -12.96 20.34 -2.06
N GLY A 144 -13.40 20.92 -0.94
CA GLY A 144 -14.29 22.08 -0.94
C GLY A 144 -13.67 23.38 -1.46
N THR A 145 -12.35 23.57 -1.30
CA THR A 145 -11.66 24.79 -1.78
C THR A 145 -11.37 24.73 -3.28
N ASP A 146 -11.04 23.55 -3.79
CA ASP A 146 -10.74 23.36 -5.22
C ASP A 146 -12.00 23.41 -6.08
N ALA A 147 -13.13 22.92 -5.56
CA ALA A 147 -14.43 23.01 -6.23
C ALA A 147 -14.87 24.47 -6.46
N ILE A 148 -14.67 25.34 -5.47
CA ILE A 148 -14.98 26.78 -5.56
C ILE A 148 -14.04 27.50 -6.53
N GLY A 149 -12.76 27.12 -6.56
CA GLY A 149 -11.77 27.70 -7.48
C GLY A 149 -12.02 27.39 -8.96
N GLN A 150 -12.70 26.27 -9.28
CA GLN A 150 -13.10 25.94 -10.65
C GLN A 150 -14.39 26.62 -11.10
N THR A 151 -15.27 27.01 -10.17
CA THR A 151 -16.51 27.73 -10.51
C THR A 151 -16.28 29.22 -10.79
N LEU A 152 -15.11 29.74 -10.41
CA LEU A 152 -14.71 31.15 -10.57
C LEU A 152 -13.80 31.40 -11.79
N LYS A 153 -13.54 30.39 -12.62
CA LYS A 153 -12.84 30.51 -13.90
C LYS A 153 -13.79 30.22 -15.05
#